data_AF-E5KK17-F1
#
_entry.id   AF-E5KK17-F1
#
_cell.length_a   1.000
_cell.length_b   1.000
_cell.length_c   1.000
_cell.angle_alpha   90.00
_cell.angle_beta   90.00
_cell.angle_gamma   90.00
#
_symmetry.space_group_name_H-M   'P 1'
#
loop_
_entity.id
_entity.type
_entity.pdbx_description
1 polymer ?
#
loop_
_entity_poly.entity_id
_entity_poly.type
_entity_poly.pdbx_seq_one_letter_code
_entity_poly.pdbx_strand_id
1 'polypeptide(L)'
;MIGISSEEFDKLSREDQVLYLTENLRQLPEELIEPGIEILIGAGEPELAISLAKDSGRTDKAMEIALEEGDYLWAALIAKKAGLEEESMRLYREGLDYYVSEKMYGRAVSAGRALGLPSHQLERLFEAGVNHERRSMDLGRVGYALESVALSLENALIGRDDDLAEGLRRAMVEEREKTMRRAAEDRERSGDHP
;
A
#
# COMPACT_ATOMS: atom_id res chain seq x y z
N MET A 1 -21.84 26.80 20.66
CA MET A 1 -20.82 26.19 21.53
C MET A 1 -19.65 27.14 21.53
N ILE A 2 -19.19 27.60 22.70
CA ILE A 2 -18.02 28.47 22.81
C ILE A 2 -16.82 27.54 22.79
N GLY A 3 -16.04 27.55 21.72
CA GLY A 3 -14.78 26.81 21.65
C GLY A 3 -13.81 27.31 22.72
N ILE A 4 -12.82 26.48 23.07
CA ILE A 4 -11.73 26.90 23.97
C ILE A 4 -10.98 28.08 23.33
N SER A 5 -10.58 29.08 24.12
CA SER A 5 -9.73 30.17 23.62
C SER A 5 -8.31 29.68 23.36
N SER A 6 -7.54 30.38 22.51
CA SER A 6 -6.11 30.07 22.30
C SER A 6 -5.32 29.99 23.61
N GLU A 7 -5.55 30.90 24.56
CA GLU A 7 -4.86 30.89 25.85
C GLU A 7 -5.20 29.68 26.73
N GLU A 8 -6.43 29.18 26.64
CA GLU A 8 -6.84 27.99 27.37
C GLU A 8 -6.32 26.72 26.69
N PHE A 9 -6.27 26.71 25.35
CA PHE A 9 -5.69 25.63 24.57
C PHE A 9 -4.18 25.46 24.82
N ASP A 10 -3.45 26.56 24.94
CA ASP A 10 -2.00 26.55 25.22
C ASP A 10 -1.65 26.03 26.62
N LYS A 11 -2.62 26.02 27.55
CA LYS A 11 -2.45 25.47 28.90
C LYS A 11 -2.66 23.96 28.96
N LEU A 12 -3.20 23.35 27.91
CA LEU A 12 -3.40 21.90 27.84
C LEU A 12 -2.06 21.17 27.69
N SER A 13 -2.01 19.92 28.15
CA SER A 13 -0.89 19.05 27.82
C SER A 13 -0.86 18.75 26.33
N ARG A 14 0.28 18.29 25.80
CA ARG A 14 0.38 17.97 24.37
C ARG A 14 -0.61 16.89 23.94
N GLU A 15 -0.81 15.88 24.77
CA GLU A 15 -1.77 14.80 24.53
C GLU A 15 -3.20 15.35 24.51
N ASP A 16 -3.55 16.24 25.45
CA ASP A 16 -4.86 16.86 25.52
C ASP A 16 -5.11 17.83 24.34
N GLN A 17 -4.08 18.52 23.87
CA GLN A 17 -4.16 19.35 22.65
C GLN A 17 -4.51 18.48 21.43
N VAL A 18 -3.80 17.37 21.23
CA VAL A 18 -4.05 16.44 20.12
C VAL A 18 -5.46 15.83 20.22
N LEU A 19 -5.86 15.41 21.43
CA LEU A 19 -7.20 14.88 21.67
C LEU A 19 -8.28 15.92 21.34
N TYR A 20 -8.11 17.15 21.84
CA TYR A 20 -9.03 18.25 21.56
C TYR A 20 -9.16 18.52 20.06
N LEU A 21 -8.03 18.62 19.34
CA LEU A 21 -8.02 18.85 17.89
C LEU A 21 -8.73 17.70 17.14
N THR A 22 -8.47 16.45 17.54
CA THR A 22 -9.07 15.27 16.92
C THR A 22 -10.59 15.24 17.10
N GLU A 23 -11.08 15.55 18.30
CA GLU A 23 -12.52 15.56 18.61
C GLU A 23 -13.25 16.74 17.96
N ASN A 24 -12.56 17.86 17.71
CA ASN A 24 -13.17 19.12 17.28
C ASN A 24 -12.79 19.54 15.85
N LEU A 25 -12.12 18.68 15.06
CA LEU A 25 -11.50 18.99 13.76
C LEU A 25 -12.38 19.81 12.79
N ARG A 26 -13.69 19.59 12.78
CA ARG A 26 -14.65 20.27 11.87
C ARG A 26 -15.13 21.63 12.34
N GLN A 27 -14.90 21.97 13.61
CA GLN A 27 -15.46 23.14 14.28
C GLN A 27 -14.43 23.77 15.23
N LEU A 28 -13.22 23.97 14.73
CA LEU A 28 -12.17 24.69 15.46
C LEU A 28 -12.33 26.21 15.29
N PRO A 29 -12.04 27.01 16.32
CA PRO A 29 -11.79 28.44 16.19
C PRO A 29 -10.69 28.71 15.15
N GLU A 30 -10.84 29.76 14.34
CA GLU A 30 -9.88 30.12 13.27
C GLU A 30 -8.44 30.28 13.79
N GLU A 31 -8.30 30.84 14.99
CA GLU A 31 -7.01 31.04 15.66
C GLU A 31 -6.28 29.72 16.00
N LEU A 32 -7.01 28.61 16.11
CA LEU A 32 -6.46 27.29 16.41
C LEU A 32 -6.14 26.46 15.16
N ILE A 33 -6.48 26.92 13.96
CA ILE A 33 -6.32 26.11 12.75
C ILE A 33 -4.84 25.91 12.39
N GLU A 34 -4.07 26.99 12.26
CA GLU A 34 -2.64 26.88 11.92
C GLU A 34 -1.84 26.17 13.02
N PRO A 35 -1.96 26.54 14.31
CA PRO A 35 -1.32 25.77 15.37
C PRO A 35 -1.79 24.31 15.33
N GLY A 36 -3.09 24.07 15.18
CA GLY A 36 -3.65 22.72 15.15
C GLY A 36 -3.05 21.84 14.06
N ILE A 37 -2.83 22.38 12.85
CA ILE A 37 -2.17 21.67 11.75
C ILE A 37 -0.75 21.25 12.16
N GLU A 38 0.06 22.18 12.67
CA GLU A 38 1.44 21.88 13.10
C GLU A 38 1.47 20.87 14.24
N ILE A 39 0.50 20.95 15.15
CA ILE A 39 0.37 20.04 16.29
C ILE A 39 0.10 18.61 15.82
N LEU A 40 -0.84 18.45 14.89
CA LEU A 40 -1.20 17.14 14.34
C LEU A 40 -0.05 16.53 13.54
N ILE A 41 0.66 17.32 12.73
CA ILE A 41 1.87 16.85 12.03
C ILE A 41 2.92 16.36 13.04
N GLY A 42 3.22 17.17 14.06
CA GLY A 42 4.19 16.81 15.10
C GLY A 42 3.79 15.60 15.95
N ALA A 43 2.49 15.27 15.99
CA ALA A 43 1.96 14.09 16.66
C ALA A 43 1.98 12.82 15.78
N GLY A 44 2.39 12.93 14.50
CA GLY A 44 2.34 11.81 13.56
C GLY A 44 0.94 11.57 12.98
N GLU A 45 0.09 12.60 12.96
CA GLU A 45 -1.29 12.56 12.44
C GLU A 45 -1.47 13.42 11.17
N PRO A 46 -0.68 13.18 10.09
CA PRO A 46 -0.71 14.02 8.90
C PRO A 46 -2.07 13.97 8.18
N GLU A 47 -2.80 12.85 8.25
CA GLU A 47 -4.12 12.73 7.62
C GLU A 47 -5.16 13.68 8.25
N LEU A 48 -5.09 13.86 9.57
CA LEU A 48 -5.93 14.81 10.30
C LEU A 48 -5.50 16.24 10.00
N ALA A 49 -4.19 16.51 9.94
CA ALA A 49 -3.66 17.81 9.57
C ALA A 49 -4.09 18.25 8.15
N ILE A 50 -3.98 17.34 7.16
CA ILE A 50 -4.46 17.55 5.80
C ILE A 50 -5.97 17.82 5.80
N SER A 51 -6.74 17.06 6.58
CA SER A 51 -8.19 17.22 6.66
C SER A 51 -8.56 18.60 7.22
N LEU A 52 -7.90 19.03 8.30
CA LEU A 52 -8.09 20.36 8.91
C LEU A 52 -7.72 21.49 7.93
N ALA A 53 -6.55 21.39 7.28
CA ALA A 53 -6.12 22.38 6.30
C ALA A 53 -7.11 22.48 5.13
N LYS A 54 -7.55 21.33 4.59
CA LYS A 54 -8.49 21.26 3.48
C LYS A 54 -9.86 21.81 3.85
N ASP A 55 -10.41 21.41 5.00
CA ASP A 55 -11.76 21.81 5.43
C ASP A 55 -11.82 23.29 5.85
N SER A 56 -10.68 23.89 6.20
CA SER A 56 -10.54 25.32 6.52
C SER A 56 -10.13 26.20 5.32
N GLY A 57 -10.11 25.65 4.11
CA GLY A 57 -9.80 26.41 2.89
C GLY A 57 -8.31 26.66 2.62
N ARG A 58 -7.40 26.07 3.41
CA ARG A 58 -5.95 26.14 3.23
C ARG A 58 -5.48 25.07 2.26
N THR A 59 -5.98 25.14 1.02
CA THR A 59 -5.74 24.12 -0.01
C THR A 59 -4.25 23.91 -0.26
N ASP A 60 -3.47 24.98 -0.40
CA ASP A 60 -2.03 24.88 -0.65
C ASP A 60 -1.30 24.15 0.48
N LYS A 61 -1.66 24.46 1.73
CA LYS A 61 -1.08 23.80 2.90
C LYS A 61 -1.45 22.31 2.96
N ALA A 62 -2.70 21.97 2.64
CA ALA A 62 -3.15 20.58 2.58
C ALA A 62 -2.40 19.78 1.50
N MET A 63 -2.11 20.40 0.36
CA MET A 63 -1.32 19.77 -0.70
C MET A 63 0.15 19.62 -0.30
N GLU A 64 0.74 20.63 0.33
CA GLU A 64 2.12 20.59 0.84
C GLU A 64 2.32 19.40 1.79
N ILE A 65 1.46 19.26 2.81
CA ILE A 65 1.55 18.16 3.79
C ILE A 65 1.41 16.80 3.09
N ALA A 66 0.46 16.66 2.16
CA ALA A 66 0.30 15.43 1.39
C ALA A 66 1.55 15.08 0.56
N LEU A 67 2.23 16.08 0.00
CA LEU A 67 3.46 15.89 -0.77
C LEU A 67 4.66 15.53 0.10
N GLU A 68 4.78 16.12 1.29
CA GLU A 68 5.82 15.77 2.27
C GLU A 68 5.74 14.29 2.69
N GLU A 69 4.53 13.74 2.78
CA GLU A 69 4.27 12.31 3.01
C GLU A 69 4.42 11.43 1.75
N GLY A 70 4.74 12.02 0.60
CA GLY A 70 4.82 11.31 -0.69
C GLY A 70 3.47 10.88 -1.25
N ASP A 71 2.36 11.42 -0.75
CA ASP A 71 1.00 11.16 -1.21
C ASP A 71 0.56 12.10 -2.35
N TYR A 72 1.24 11.97 -3.49
CA TYR A 72 0.88 12.67 -4.74
C TYR A 72 -0.56 12.41 -5.21
N LEU A 73 -1.14 11.23 -4.97
CA LEU A 73 -2.54 10.95 -5.34
C LEU A 73 -3.50 11.84 -4.54
N TRP A 74 -3.28 11.97 -3.24
CA TRP A 74 -4.13 12.79 -2.39
C TRP A 74 -3.93 14.27 -2.67
N ALA A 75 -2.69 14.73 -2.82
CA ALA A 75 -2.39 16.10 -3.26
C ALA A 75 -3.12 16.43 -4.58
N ALA A 76 -3.04 15.53 -5.58
CA ALA A 76 -3.73 15.70 -6.86
C ALA A 76 -5.26 15.75 -6.70
N LEU A 77 -5.83 14.94 -5.81
CA LEU A 77 -7.27 14.96 -5.50
C LEU A 77 -7.71 16.24 -4.79
N ILE A 78 -6.88 16.78 -3.90
CA ILE A 78 -7.11 18.08 -3.23
C ILE A 78 -7.12 19.20 -4.28
N ALA A 79 -6.08 19.26 -5.12
CA ALA A 79 -5.99 20.22 -6.24
C ALA A 79 -7.24 20.16 -7.13
N LYS A 80 -7.64 18.95 -7.53
CA LYS A 80 -8.82 18.74 -8.39
C LYS A 80 -10.11 19.25 -7.74
N LYS A 81 -10.33 18.94 -6.47
CA LYS A 81 -11.52 19.38 -5.73
C LYS A 81 -11.55 20.91 -5.54
N ALA A 82 -10.39 21.55 -5.49
CA ALA A 82 -10.26 23.00 -5.47
C ALA A 82 -10.39 23.66 -6.86
N GLY A 83 -10.59 22.88 -7.93
CA GLY A 83 -10.70 23.40 -9.30
C GLY A 83 -9.36 23.70 -9.97
N LEU A 84 -8.24 23.29 -9.36
CA LEU A 84 -6.89 23.45 -9.88
C LEU A 84 -6.53 22.28 -10.81
N GLU A 85 -7.20 22.19 -11.96
CA GLU A 85 -7.08 21.01 -12.85
C GLU A 85 -5.67 20.83 -13.41
N GLU A 86 -5.00 21.91 -13.83
CA GLU A 86 -3.63 21.85 -14.36
C GLU A 86 -2.64 21.32 -13.32
N GLU A 87 -2.80 21.78 -12.08
CA GLU A 87 -1.99 21.37 -10.94
C GLU A 87 -2.26 19.92 -10.55
N SER A 88 -3.53 19.51 -10.53
CA SER A 88 -3.90 18.10 -10.32
C SER A 88 -3.23 17.18 -11.35
N MET A 89 -3.25 17.57 -12.63
CA MET A 89 -2.61 16.81 -13.70
C MET A 89 -1.08 16.81 -13.60
N ARG A 90 -0.47 17.91 -13.15
CA ARG A 90 0.97 17.95 -12.84
C ARG A 90 1.32 16.96 -11.74
N LEU A 91 0.58 16.99 -10.63
CA LEU A 91 0.77 16.11 -9.47
C LEU A 91 0.57 14.63 -9.81
N TYR A 92 -0.40 14.27 -10.65
CA TYR A 92 -0.54 12.90 -11.12
C TYR A 92 0.65 12.43 -11.97
N ARG A 93 1.26 13.29 -12.78
CA ARG A 93 2.46 12.94 -13.58
C ARG A 93 3.66 12.73 -12.67
N GLU A 94 3.92 13.67 -11.77
CA GLU A 94 5.02 13.56 -10.80
C GLU A 94 4.85 12.35 -9.89
N GLY A 95 3.62 12.12 -9.42
CA GLY A 95 3.28 10.94 -8.63
C GLY A 95 3.47 9.64 -9.39
N LEU A 96 3.11 9.58 -10.68
CA LEU A 96 3.36 8.39 -11.50
C LEU A 96 4.85 8.06 -11.54
N ASP A 97 5.71 9.05 -11.83
CA ASP A 97 7.15 8.86 -11.90
C ASP A 97 7.74 8.43 -10.54
N TYR A 98 7.32 9.10 -9.46
CA TYR A 98 7.71 8.77 -8.08
C TYR A 98 7.27 7.35 -7.67
N TYR A 99 6.02 6.97 -7.92
CA TYR A 99 5.53 5.65 -7.54
C TYR A 99 6.20 4.53 -8.34
N VAL A 100 6.61 4.78 -9.58
CA VAL A 100 7.40 3.82 -10.36
C VAL A 100 8.81 3.68 -9.79
N SER A 101 9.48 4.78 -9.44
CA SER A 101 10.83 4.73 -8.85
C SER A 101 10.86 4.00 -7.51
N GLU A 102 9.86 4.27 -6.66
CA GLU A 102 9.70 3.64 -5.35
C GLU A 102 9.01 2.27 -5.40
N LYS A 103 8.75 1.74 -6.61
CA LYS A 103 8.11 0.42 -6.84
C LYS A 103 6.74 0.29 -6.18
N MET A 104 6.05 1.40 -5.94
CA MET A 104 4.67 1.49 -5.45
C MET A 104 3.66 1.30 -6.58
N TYR A 105 3.75 0.19 -7.31
CA TYR A 105 3.06 0.00 -8.59
C TYR A 105 1.52 0.13 -8.52
N GLY A 106 0.89 -0.21 -7.40
CA GLY A 106 -0.56 0.00 -7.21
C GLY A 106 -0.95 1.49 -7.26
N ARG A 107 -0.13 2.36 -6.66
CA ARG A 107 -0.32 3.82 -6.71
C ARG A 107 0.02 4.35 -8.10
N ALA A 108 1.07 3.85 -8.74
CA ALA A 108 1.43 4.18 -10.12
C ALA A 108 0.29 3.88 -11.11
N VAL A 109 -0.36 2.71 -11.00
CA VAL A 109 -1.54 2.36 -11.82
C VAL A 109 -2.68 3.35 -11.59
N SER A 110 -2.89 3.77 -10.35
CA SER A 110 -3.95 4.73 -10.00
C SER A 110 -3.69 6.11 -10.60
N ALA A 111 -2.45 6.61 -10.51
CA ALA A 111 -2.02 7.85 -11.17
C ALA A 111 -2.14 7.76 -12.69
N GLY A 112 -1.65 6.66 -13.28
CA GLY A 112 -1.74 6.41 -14.72
C GLY A 112 -3.18 6.36 -15.22
N ARG A 113 -4.11 5.78 -14.46
CA ARG A 113 -5.53 5.77 -14.79
C ARG A 113 -6.13 7.18 -14.74
N ALA A 114 -5.78 7.98 -13.74
CA ALA A 114 -6.22 9.37 -13.64
C ALA A 114 -5.72 10.22 -14.82
N LEU A 115 -4.51 9.94 -15.33
CA LEU A 115 -3.95 10.56 -16.53
C LEU A 115 -4.53 10.05 -17.86
N GLY A 116 -5.40 9.03 -17.82
CA GLY A 116 -5.96 8.44 -19.03
C GLY A 116 -4.96 7.63 -19.85
N LEU A 117 -3.95 7.01 -19.21
CA LEU A 117 -3.00 6.18 -19.92
C LEU A 117 -3.71 5.00 -20.62
N PRO A 118 -3.23 4.59 -21.82
CA PRO A 118 -3.77 3.43 -22.52
C PRO A 118 -3.68 2.14 -21.69
N SER A 119 -4.65 1.23 -21.85
CA SER A 119 -4.74 -0.03 -21.09
C SER A 119 -3.45 -0.84 -21.10
N HIS A 120 -2.78 -0.94 -22.26
CA HIS A 120 -1.52 -1.68 -22.38
C HIS A 120 -0.38 -1.08 -21.52
N GLN A 121 -0.42 0.21 -21.20
CA GLN A 121 0.57 0.83 -20.30
C GLN A 121 0.24 0.53 -18.84
N LEU A 122 -1.06 0.55 -18.49
CA LEU A 122 -1.54 0.17 -17.16
C LEU A 122 -1.27 -1.30 -16.85
N GLU A 123 -1.45 -2.18 -17.84
CA GLU A 123 -1.13 -3.61 -17.75
C GLU A 123 0.36 -3.83 -17.48
N ARG A 124 1.26 -3.13 -18.18
CA ARG A 124 2.71 -3.20 -17.90
C ARG A 124 3.06 -2.78 -16.47
N LEU A 125 2.44 -1.71 -15.96
CA LEU A 125 2.64 -1.28 -14.58
C LEU A 125 2.13 -2.33 -13.58
N PHE A 126 0.98 -2.92 -13.86
CA PHE A 126 0.41 -3.99 -13.04
C PHE A 126 1.30 -5.23 -13.03
N GLU A 127 1.76 -5.69 -14.19
CA GLU A 127 2.68 -6.83 -14.34
C GLU A 127 4.02 -6.58 -13.63
N ALA A 128 4.56 -5.36 -13.71
CA ALA A 128 5.75 -4.97 -12.98
C ALA A 128 5.55 -5.10 -11.46
N GLY A 129 4.37 -4.68 -10.95
CA GLY A 129 3.96 -4.88 -9.57
C GLY A 129 3.86 -6.34 -9.16
N VAL A 130 3.18 -7.17 -9.95
CA VAL A 130 3.08 -8.63 -9.68
C VAL A 130 4.46 -9.27 -9.63
N ASN A 131 5.34 -8.93 -10.58
CA ASN A 131 6.71 -9.45 -10.60
C ASN A 131 7.55 -8.98 -9.42
N HIS A 132 7.35 -7.74 -8.95
CA HIS A 132 7.99 -7.22 -7.76
C HIS A 132 7.56 -7.98 -6.50
N GLU A 133 6.25 -8.15 -6.29
CA GLU A 133 5.69 -8.89 -5.16
C GLU A 133 6.10 -10.37 -5.18
N ARG A 134 6.16 -10.98 -6.36
CA ARG A 134 6.61 -12.36 -6.51
C ARG A 134 8.09 -12.53 -6.13
N ARG A 135 8.93 -11.52 -6.34
CA ARG A 135 10.35 -11.55 -5.94
C ARG A 135 10.56 -11.22 -4.46
N SER A 136 9.68 -10.40 -3.87
CA SER A 136 9.72 -10.08 -2.43
C SER A 136 9.18 -11.24 -1.58
N MET A 137 8.22 -12.02 -2.12
CA MET A 137 7.84 -13.30 -1.54
C MET A 137 8.99 -14.30 -1.73
N ASP A 138 9.56 -14.75 -0.61
CA ASP A 138 10.51 -15.86 -0.60
C ASP A 138 9.78 -17.18 -0.92
N LEU A 139 9.58 -17.42 -2.22
CA LEU A 139 9.03 -18.66 -2.74
C LEU A 139 9.87 -19.88 -2.32
N GLY A 140 11.16 -19.70 -2.00
CA GLY A 140 12.01 -20.72 -1.42
C GLY A 140 11.58 -21.11 -0.01
N ARG A 141 11.24 -20.13 0.82
CA ARG A 141 10.67 -20.37 2.17
C ARG A 141 9.29 -21.02 2.11
N VAL A 142 8.45 -20.62 1.16
CA VAL A 142 7.13 -21.27 0.93
C VAL A 142 7.33 -22.71 0.45
N GLY A 143 8.27 -22.94 -0.48
CA GLY A 143 8.64 -24.27 -0.93
C GLY A 143 9.14 -25.16 0.21
N TYR A 144 10.06 -24.66 1.04
CA TYR A 144 10.59 -25.38 2.20
C TYR A 144 9.50 -25.71 3.23
N ALA A 145 8.58 -24.78 3.49
CA ALA A 145 7.45 -25.02 4.39
C ALA A 145 6.51 -26.12 3.84
N LEU A 146 6.22 -26.10 2.54
CA LEU A 146 5.42 -27.13 1.87
C LEU A 146 6.11 -28.50 1.89
N GLU A 147 7.42 -28.55 1.64
CA GLU A 147 8.21 -29.78 1.75
C GLU A 147 8.20 -30.34 3.17
N SER A 148 8.35 -29.47 4.18
CA SER A 148 8.28 -29.88 5.59
C SER A 148 6.91 -30.44 5.98
N VAL A 149 5.83 -29.87 5.44
CA VAL A 149 4.46 -30.39 5.66
C VAL A 149 4.28 -31.73 4.95
N ALA A 150 4.75 -31.86 3.71
CA ALA A 150 4.70 -33.11 2.96
C ALA A 150 5.45 -34.24 3.69
N LEU A 151 6.65 -33.96 4.20
CA LEU A 151 7.45 -34.92 4.97
C LEU A 151 6.76 -35.33 6.29
N SER A 152 6.12 -34.37 6.97
CA SER A 152 5.36 -34.65 8.20
C SER A 152 4.13 -35.51 7.91
N LEU A 153 3.46 -35.28 6.77
CA LEU A 153 2.34 -36.09 6.31
C LEU A 153 2.79 -37.50 5.93
N GLU A 154 3.92 -37.65 5.23
CA GLU A 154 4.53 -38.96 4.92
C GLU A 154 4.81 -39.76 6.20
N ASN A 155 5.42 -39.13 7.20
CA ASN A 155 5.70 -39.77 8.49
C ASN A 155 4.42 -40.19 9.23
N ALA A 156 3.37 -39.36 9.20
CA ALA A 156 2.08 -39.67 9.81
C ALA A 156 1.33 -40.83 9.13
N LEU A 157 1.69 -41.13 7.88
CA LEU A 157 1.13 -42.26 7.13
C LEU A 157 1.90 -43.56 7.36
N ILE A 158 3.07 -43.57 7.99
CA ILE A 158 3.85 -44.79 8.25
C ILE A 158 3.06 -45.72 9.19
N GLY A 159 2.87 -46.97 8.77
CA GLY A 159 2.15 -47.99 9.56
C GLY A 159 0.62 -47.91 9.52
N ARG A 160 0.04 -46.99 8.74
CA ARG A 160 -1.39 -47.00 8.40
C ARG A 160 -1.63 -47.70 7.07
N ASP A 161 -2.47 -48.72 7.06
CA ASP A 161 -2.82 -49.52 5.88
C ASP A 161 -4.32 -49.42 5.53
N ASP A 162 -4.94 -48.28 5.85
CA ASP A 162 -6.32 -47.99 5.43
C ASP A 162 -6.37 -47.38 4.02
N ASP A 163 -7.51 -47.55 3.34
CA ASP A 163 -7.72 -47.10 1.95
C ASP A 163 -7.44 -45.60 1.77
N LEU A 164 -7.68 -44.80 2.82
CA LEU A 164 -7.43 -43.37 2.82
C LEU A 164 -5.92 -43.06 2.82
N ALA A 165 -5.13 -43.76 3.65
CA ALA A 165 -3.68 -43.64 3.69
C ALA A 165 -3.05 -44.08 2.36
N GLU A 166 -3.57 -45.13 1.73
CA GLU A 166 -3.10 -45.59 0.42
C GLU A 166 -3.44 -44.59 -0.70
N GLY A 167 -4.65 -44.03 -0.69
CA GLY A 167 -5.06 -42.98 -1.62
C GLY A 167 -4.20 -41.71 -1.49
N LEU A 168 -3.89 -41.29 -0.26
CA LEU A 168 -3.03 -40.15 0.02
C LEU A 168 -1.59 -40.37 -0.45
N ARG A 169 -1.01 -41.56 -0.24
CA ARG A 169 0.34 -41.89 -0.74
C ARG A 169 0.40 -41.81 -2.27
N ARG A 170 -0.60 -42.36 -2.97
CA ARG A 170 -0.66 -42.29 -4.44
C ARG A 170 -0.75 -40.86 -4.94
N ALA A 171 -1.63 -40.05 -4.36
CA ALA A 171 -1.78 -38.64 -4.73
C ALA A 171 -0.47 -37.85 -4.53
N MET A 172 0.27 -38.10 -3.45
CA MET A 172 1.57 -37.44 -3.21
C MET A 172 2.64 -37.86 -4.22
N VAL A 173 2.70 -39.15 -4.60
CA VAL A 173 3.64 -39.65 -5.62
C VAL A 173 3.32 -39.04 -6.98
N GLU A 174 2.05 -39.03 -7.38
CA GLU A 174 1.62 -38.43 -8.64
C GLU A 174 1.98 -36.94 -8.72
N GLU A 175 1.78 -36.19 -7.63
CA GLU A 175 2.09 -34.76 -7.62
C GLU A 175 3.61 -34.50 -7.62
N ARG A 176 4.42 -35.33 -6.94
CA ARG A 176 5.89 -35.28 -7.04
C ARG A 176 6.38 -35.58 -8.46
N GLU A 177 5.81 -36.57 -9.13
CA GLU A 177 6.16 -36.89 -10.51
C GLU A 177 5.81 -35.76 -11.47
N LYS A 178 4.62 -35.15 -11.34
CA LYS A 178 4.25 -33.97 -12.15
C LYS A 178 5.20 -32.80 -11.92
N THR A 179 5.61 -32.57 -10.67
CA THR A 179 6.52 -31.48 -10.32
C THR A 179 7.91 -31.72 -10.91
N MET A 180 8.42 -32.96 -10.86
CA MET A 180 9.70 -33.32 -11.50
C MET A 180 9.64 -33.22 -13.02
N ARG A 181 8.54 -33.61 -13.66
CA ARG A 181 8.35 -33.45 -15.12
C ARG A 181 8.36 -31.98 -15.52
N ARG A 182 7.62 -31.12 -14.82
CA ARG A 182 7.63 -29.66 -15.07
C ARG A 182 9.03 -29.06 -14.89
N ALA A 183 9.76 -29.47 -13.85
CA ALA A 183 11.12 -28.99 -13.63
C ALA A 183 12.12 -29.48 -14.69
N ALA A 184 11.91 -30.66 -15.28
CA ALA A 184 12.71 -31.17 -16.39
C ALA A 184 12.41 -30.42 -17.69
N GLU A 185 11.12 -30.21 -18.00
CA GLU A 185 10.66 -29.44 -19.16
C GLU A 185 11.15 -27.99 -19.12
N ASP A 186 11.18 -27.36 -17.95
CA ASP A 186 11.72 -26.00 -17.76
C ASP A 186 13.24 -25.95 -17.95
N ARG A 187 13.99 -26.99 -17.57
CA ARG A 187 15.45 -27.08 -17.80
C ARG A 187 15.78 -27.29 -19.28
N GLU A 188 15.01 -28.09 -20.00
CA GLU A 188 15.17 -28.27 -21.44
C GLU A 188 14.89 -26.97 -22.21
N ARG A 189 13.87 -26.20 -21.81
CA ARG A 189 13.60 -24.87 -22.39
C ARG A 189 14.67 -23.81 -22.07
N SER A 190 15.36 -23.95 -20.94
CA SER A 190 16.39 -22.99 -20.50
C SER A 190 17.78 -23.27 -21.09
N GLY A 191 18.02 -24.50 -21.57
CA GLY A 191 19.29 -24.94 -22.15
C GLY A 191 19.42 -24.71 -23.67
N ASP A 192 18.34 -24.25 -24.32
CA ASP A 192 18.26 -24.08 -25.78
C ASP A 192 18.32 -22.57 -26.15
N HIS A 193 19.40 -21.90 -25.71
CA HIS A 193 19.79 -20.59 -26.24
C HIS A 193 21.27 -20.64 -26.66
N PRO A 194 21.57 -20.73 -27.98
CA PRO A 194 22.91 -20.43 -28.49
C PRO A 194 23.27 -18.95 -28.36
#